data_AF-A0A938N2L9-F1
#
_entry.id   AF-A0A938N2L9-F1
#
_cell.length_a   1.000
_cell.length_b   1.000
_cell.length_c   1.000
_cell.angle_alpha   90.00
_cell.angle_beta   90.00
_cell.angle_gamma   90.00
#
_symmetry.space_group_name_H-M   'P 1'
#
loop_
_entity.id
_entity.type
_entity.pdbx_description
1 polymer ?
#
loop_
_entity_poly.entity_id
_entity_poly.type
_entity_poly.pdbx_seq_one_letter_code
_entity_poly.pdbx_strand_id
1 'polypeptide(L)'
;MTPIACGWGMMNQLTQDVDGQGRVHVVLWHNPPEAPGPNHDLNAWRYTHYWRDEAGEWRRQALPFFGRKPRLVVNGAGDALLVFNKGTDLEYHDRDRGGRLHVAAATAKAQWTDWRVVHASDRDYVGEPRVDALSWRAEHVLSVYVQQKPAQPGQPSPLWLIDLQVEQ
;
A
#
# COMPACT_ATOMS: atom_id res chain seq x y z
N MET A 1 -14.75 15.88 -5.96
CA MET A 1 -14.53 14.42 -5.88
C MET A 1 -15.88 13.71 -5.94
N THR A 2 -16.01 12.65 -6.75
CA THR A 2 -17.26 11.87 -6.84
C THR A 2 -17.34 10.87 -5.68
N PRO A 3 -18.48 10.78 -4.97
CA PRO A 3 -18.68 9.75 -3.94
C PRO A 3 -18.51 8.33 -4.49
N ILE A 4 -17.98 7.42 -3.68
CA ILE A 4 -17.97 5.98 -3.99
C ILE A 4 -19.32 5.40 -3.55
N ALA A 5 -20.02 4.74 -4.47
CA ALA A 5 -21.35 4.18 -4.19
C ALA A 5 -21.28 3.04 -3.15
N CYS A 6 -22.33 2.90 -2.34
CA CYS A 6 -22.47 1.76 -1.46
C CYS A 6 -22.47 0.45 -2.29
N GLY A 7 -21.75 -0.56 -1.83
CA GLY A 7 -21.63 -1.84 -2.53
C GLY A 7 -20.71 -1.83 -3.75
N TRP A 8 -20.04 -0.72 -4.10
CA TRP A 8 -19.19 -0.64 -5.31
C TRP A 8 -18.03 -1.65 -5.34
N GLY A 9 -17.60 -2.10 -4.16
CA GLY A 9 -16.42 -2.94 -3.97
C GLY A 9 -15.26 -2.13 -3.42
N MET A 10 -15.10 -2.11 -2.10
CA MET A 10 -14.04 -1.37 -1.42
C MET A 10 -13.60 -2.14 -0.18
N MET A 11 -12.28 -2.20 0.05
CA MET A 11 -11.71 -2.80 1.25
C MET A 11 -11.79 -1.82 2.43
N ASN A 12 -12.11 -2.34 3.62
CA ASN A 12 -12.06 -1.59 4.87
C ASN A 12 -10.67 -1.69 5.54
N GLN A 13 -10.43 -0.86 6.55
CA GLN A 13 -9.21 -0.89 7.39
C GLN A 13 -7.91 -0.85 6.57
N LEU A 14 -7.78 0.17 5.73
CA LEU A 14 -6.59 0.40 4.91
C LEU A 14 -5.65 1.39 5.60
N THR A 15 -4.97 2.22 4.81
CA THR A 15 -3.83 3.00 5.28
C THR A 15 -3.99 4.47 4.95
N GLN A 16 -3.50 5.28 5.88
CA GLN A 16 -3.40 6.72 5.77
C GLN A 16 -2.16 7.20 6.51
N ASP A 17 -1.66 8.37 6.14
CA ASP A 17 -0.62 9.05 6.89
C ASP A 17 -0.68 10.57 6.67
N VAL A 18 0.06 11.34 7.47
CA VAL A 18 0.10 12.81 7.39
C VAL A 18 1.55 13.27 7.23
N ASP A 19 1.80 14.16 6.29
CA ASP A 19 3.14 14.69 6.03
C ASP A 19 3.51 15.87 6.94
N GLY A 20 4.74 16.37 6.79
CA GLY A 20 5.23 17.51 7.58
C GLY A 20 4.53 18.84 7.30
N GLN A 21 3.71 18.93 6.25
CA GLN A 21 2.89 20.10 5.91
C GLN A 21 1.45 19.94 6.42
N GLY A 22 1.12 18.83 7.08
CA GLY A 22 -0.23 18.53 7.56
C GLY A 22 -1.19 18.05 6.48
N ARG A 23 -0.68 17.68 5.29
CA ARG A 23 -1.50 17.12 4.21
C ARG A 23 -1.80 15.66 4.53
N VAL A 24 -3.07 15.30 4.40
CA VAL A 24 -3.55 13.94 4.66
C VAL A 24 -3.40 13.13 3.39
N HIS A 25 -2.83 11.93 3.52
CA HIS A 25 -2.73 10.94 2.44
C HIS A 25 -3.50 9.67 2.82
N VAL A 26 -4.23 9.10 1.87
CA VAL A 26 -4.98 7.85 2.03
C VAL A 26 -4.77 6.99 0.81
N VAL A 27 -4.46 5.71 0.98
CA VAL A 27 -4.48 4.76 -0.13
C VAL A 27 -5.60 3.76 0.12
N LEU A 28 -6.55 3.77 -0.81
CA LEU A 28 -7.65 2.82 -0.82
C LEU A 28 -7.40 1.70 -1.85
N TRP A 29 -7.99 0.53 -1.61
CA TRP A 29 -8.01 -0.60 -2.52
C TRP A 29 -9.48 -0.93 -2.80
N HIS A 30 -9.92 -0.64 -4.02
CA HIS A 30 -11.32 -0.75 -4.40
C HIS A 30 -11.47 -0.99 -5.90
N ASN A 31 -12.69 -1.38 -6.29
CA ASN A 31 -13.11 -1.47 -7.67
C ASN A 31 -12.92 -0.10 -8.36
N PRO A 32 -12.22 -0.03 -9.50
CA PRO A 32 -11.93 1.26 -10.14
C PRO A 32 -13.21 2.07 -10.41
N PRO A 33 -13.18 3.41 -10.28
CA PRO A 33 -14.36 4.25 -10.53
C PRO A 33 -14.93 4.12 -11.94
N GLU A 34 -14.10 3.73 -12.91
CA GLU A 34 -14.44 3.53 -14.32
C GLU A 34 -14.95 2.11 -14.65
N ALA A 35 -15.04 1.21 -13.66
CA ALA A 35 -15.57 -0.13 -13.88
C ALA A 35 -17.04 -0.08 -14.32
N PRO A 36 -17.52 -1.05 -15.14
CA PRO A 36 -18.88 -1.06 -15.67
C PRO A 36 -19.97 -1.24 -14.60
N GLY A 37 -19.60 -1.69 -13.41
CA GLY A 37 -20.50 -1.88 -12.29
C GLY A 37 -19.77 -2.35 -11.02
N PRO A 38 -20.51 -2.55 -9.92
CA PRO A 38 -19.97 -3.08 -8.68
C PRO A 38 -19.26 -4.42 -8.89
N ASN A 39 -18.12 -4.62 -8.24
CA ASN A 39 -17.36 -5.87 -8.33
C ASN A 39 -16.73 -6.19 -6.97
N HIS A 40 -16.82 -7.45 -6.55
CA HIS A 40 -16.23 -7.97 -5.31
C HIS A 40 -14.99 -8.84 -5.52
N ASP A 41 -14.55 -9.03 -6.78
CA ASP A 41 -13.28 -9.69 -7.08
C ASP A 41 -12.10 -8.75 -6.76
N LEU A 42 -11.37 -9.12 -5.72
CA LEU A 42 -10.19 -8.40 -5.25
C LEU A 42 -9.11 -8.27 -6.35
N ASN A 43 -9.04 -9.19 -7.31
CA ASN A 43 -8.08 -9.13 -8.42
C ASN A 43 -8.38 -8.02 -9.43
N ALA A 44 -9.65 -7.59 -9.52
CA ALA A 44 -10.06 -6.48 -10.37
C ALA A 44 -9.81 -5.11 -9.71
N TRP A 45 -9.63 -5.08 -8.39
CA TRP A 45 -9.48 -3.84 -7.64
C TRP A 45 -8.10 -3.23 -7.80
N ARG A 46 -8.02 -1.89 -7.70
CA ARG A 46 -6.78 -1.13 -7.86
C ARG A 46 -6.55 -0.24 -6.66
N TYR A 47 -5.28 0.10 -6.42
CA TYR A 47 -4.97 1.13 -5.45
C TYR A 47 -5.29 2.50 -6.03
N THR A 48 -5.93 3.34 -5.22
CA THR A 48 -6.10 4.75 -5.51
C THR A 48 -5.51 5.55 -4.36
N HIS A 49 -4.55 6.41 -4.67
CA HIS A 49 -3.98 7.37 -3.73
C HIS A 49 -4.84 8.62 -3.73
N TYR A 50 -5.26 9.05 -2.56
CA TYR A 50 -5.97 10.29 -2.30
C TYR A 50 -5.09 11.16 -1.41
N TRP A 51 -5.05 12.45 -1.68
CA TRP A 51 -4.38 13.39 -0.80
C TRP A 51 -5.08 14.73 -0.78
N ARG A 52 -4.93 15.46 0.32
CA ARG A 52 -5.42 16.82 0.46
C ARG A 52 -4.29 17.78 0.09
N ASP A 53 -4.49 18.64 -0.91
CA ASP A 53 -3.51 19.65 -1.29
C ASP A 53 -3.49 20.84 -0.31
N GLU A 54 -2.62 21.80 -0.57
CA GLU A 54 -2.42 22.99 0.29
C GLU A 54 -3.64 23.93 0.30
N ALA A 55 -4.47 23.90 -0.74
CA ALA A 55 -5.74 24.62 -0.77
C ALA A 55 -6.84 23.89 0.01
N GLY A 56 -6.54 22.69 0.51
CA GLY A 56 -7.48 21.85 1.22
C GLY A 56 -8.38 21.03 0.30
N GLU A 57 -8.09 20.98 -1.01
CA GLU A 57 -8.84 20.21 -1.99
C GLU A 57 -8.35 18.75 -2.04
N TRP A 58 -9.28 17.81 -2.20
CA TRP A 58 -8.94 16.40 -2.38
C TRP A 58 -8.56 16.10 -3.83
N ARG A 59 -7.36 15.57 -4.00
CA ARG A 59 -6.83 15.00 -5.24
C ARG A 59 -6.87 13.48 -5.17
N ARG A 60 -6.82 12.83 -6.33
CA ARG A 60 -6.72 11.36 -6.42
C ARG A 60 -5.97 10.91 -7.67
N GLN A 61 -5.34 9.75 -7.58
CA GLN A 61 -4.72 9.06 -8.70
C GLN A 61 -4.80 7.54 -8.52
N ALA A 62 -5.19 6.83 -9.58
CA ALA A 62 -5.05 5.38 -9.64
C ALA A 62 -3.56 5.03 -9.77
N LEU A 63 -3.07 4.10 -8.94
CA LEU A 63 -1.68 3.69 -8.97
C LEU A 63 -1.45 2.61 -10.05
N PRO A 64 -0.28 2.58 -10.71
CA PRO A 64 0.02 1.63 -11.78
C PRO A 64 0.30 0.20 -11.26
N PHE A 65 0.22 -0.02 -9.95
CA PHE A 65 0.42 -1.29 -9.29
C PHE A 65 -0.70 -1.57 -8.29
N PHE A 66 -0.80 -2.83 -7.92
CA PHE A 66 -1.84 -3.37 -7.05
C PHE A 66 -1.28 -4.55 -6.26
N GLY A 67 -1.99 -4.92 -5.20
CA GLY A 67 -1.65 -5.99 -4.30
C GLY A 67 -2.72 -6.12 -3.22
N ARG A 68 -2.39 -6.79 -2.12
CA ARG A 68 -3.27 -6.92 -0.94
C ARG A 68 -3.26 -5.65 -0.08
N LYS A 69 -3.82 -5.66 1.14
CA LYS A 69 -3.87 -4.41 1.94
C LYS A 69 -2.48 -3.77 2.10
N PRO A 70 -2.30 -2.51 1.65
CA PRO A 70 -1.01 -1.85 1.69
C PRO A 70 -0.81 -1.09 3.01
N ARG A 71 0.43 -0.67 3.27
CA ARG A 71 0.80 0.28 4.30
C ARG A 71 1.51 1.48 3.67
N LEU A 72 0.95 2.66 3.88
CA LEU A 72 1.49 3.95 3.45
C LEU A 72 2.25 4.57 4.62
N VAL A 73 3.41 5.14 4.32
CA VAL A 73 4.13 6.06 5.22
C VAL A 73 4.58 7.27 4.41
N VAL A 74 4.56 8.46 5.03
CA VAL A 74 5.07 9.70 4.45
C VAL A 74 6.09 10.34 5.40
N ASN A 75 7.18 10.87 4.83
CA ASN A 75 8.20 11.58 5.60
C ASN A 75 7.82 13.07 5.80
N GLY A 76 8.68 13.83 6.49
CA GLY A 76 8.45 15.26 6.74
C GLY A 76 8.47 16.13 5.47
N ALA A 77 9.19 15.73 4.43
CA ALA A 77 9.19 16.40 3.12
C ALA A 77 7.94 16.09 2.29
N GLY A 78 7.16 15.08 2.70
CA GLY A 78 5.98 14.59 2.01
C GLY A 78 6.24 13.46 1.02
N ASP A 79 7.46 12.94 0.91
CA ASP A 79 7.72 11.76 0.08
C ASP A 79 7.07 10.53 0.69
N ALA A 80 6.47 9.71 -0.18
CA ALA A 80 5.57 8.63 0.19
C ALA A 80 6.17 7.29 -0.18
N LEU A 81 6.04 6.32 0.72
CA LEU A 81 6.30 4.90 0.46
C LEU A 81 5.03 4.09 0.67
N LEU A 82 4.75 3.19 -0.27
CA LEU A 82 3.66 2.22 -0.19
C LEU A 82 4.24 0.80 -0.15
N VAL A 83 4.00 0.10 0.95
CA VAL A 83 4.46 -1.26 1.19
C VAL A 83 3.29 -2.23 1.03
N PHE A 84 3.44 -3.26 0.21
CA PHE A 84 2.35 -4.21 -0.05
C PHE A 84 2.85 -5.57 -0.51
N ASN A 85 2.07 -6.62 -0.26
CA ASN A 85 2.30 -7.94 -0.81
C ASN A 85 1.55 -8.09 -2.14
N LYS A 86 2.24 -8.62 -3.17
CA LYS A 86 1.66 -8.91 -4.49
C LYS A 86 1.91 -10.36 -4.86
N GLY A 87 0.82 -11.12 -4.97
CA GLY A 87 0.80 -12.48 -5.52
C GLY A 87 0.06 -12.53 -6.86
N THR A 88 -0.07 -13.73 -7.43
CA THR A 88 -0.89 -13.97 -8.63
C THR A 88 -2.39 -13.96 -8.34
N ASP A 89 -2.76 -14.11 -7.07
CA ASP A 89 -4.12 -14.12 -6.57
C ASP A 89 -4.18 -13.25 -5.31
N LEU A 90 -4.98 -12.18 -5.40
CA LEU A 90 -5.14 -11.22 -4.33
C LEU A 90 -6.19 -11.66 -3.31
N GLU A 91 -6.94 -12.72 -3.56
CA GLU A 91 -7.85 -13.30 -2.55
C GLU A 91 -7.03 -13.95 -1.43
N TYR A 92 -7.41 -13.67 -0.18
CA TYR A 92 -6.70 -14.13 1.01
C TYR A 92 -7.61 -14.48 2.19
N HIS A 93 -8.93 -14.33 2.07
CA HIS A 93 -9.88 -14.61 3.15
C HIS A 93 -9.95 -16.10 3.50
N ASP A 94 -9.92 -16.99 2.50
CA ASP A 94 -9.95 -18.44 2.73
C ASP A 94 -8.55 -19.07 2.78
N ARG A 95 -7.69 -18.66 1.85
CA ARG A 95 -6.33 -19.18 1.74
C ARG A 95 -5.38 -18.10 1.25
N ASP A 96 -4.55 -17.63 2.16
CA ASP A 96 -3.46 -16.75 1.82
C ASP A 96 -2.37 -17.52 1.03
N ARG A 97 -2.28 -17.29 -0.28
CA ARG A 97 -1.26 -17.88 -1.15
C ARG A 97 0.11 -17.22 -1.03
N GLY A 98 0.23 -16.21 -0.18
CA GLY A 98 1.35 -15.29 -0.09
C GLY A 98 1.51 -14.42 -1.33
N GLY A 99 2.51 -13.55 -1.27
CA GLY A 99 2.98 -12.76 -2.39
C GLY A 99 4.30 -12.08 -2.05
N ARG A 100 5.02 -11.62 -3.07
CA ARG A 100 6.26 -10.88 -2.87
C ARG A 100 5.97 -9.53 -2.23
N LEU A 101 6.77 -9.14 -1.25
CA LEU A 101 6.75 -7.81 -0.69
C LEU A 101 7.26 -6.83 -1.74
N HIS A 102 6.53 -5.75 -1.95
CA HIS A 102 6.90 -4.64 -2.81
C HIS A 102 6.92 -3.35 -2.00
N VAL A 103 7.82 -2.45 -2.35
CA VAL A 103 7.82 -1.06 -1.90
C VAL A 103 7.77 -0.19 -3.14
N ALA A 104 6.78 0.70 -3.19
CA ALA A 104 6.71 1.77 -4.18
C ALA A 104 6.96 3.12 -3.52
N ALA A 105 7.51 4.06 -4.28
CA ALA A 105 7.85 5.40 -3.82
C ALA A 105 7.27 6.47 -4.76
N ALA A 106 6.92 7.63 -4.22
CA ALA A 106 6.56 8.83 -4.96
C ALA A 106 6.97 10.08 -4.18
N THR A 107 7.18 11.19 -4.89
CA THR A 107 7.71 12.42 -4.30
C THR A 107 6.67 13.51 -4.16
N ALA A 108 6.78 14.31 -3.11
CA ALA A 108 5.96 15.51 -2.97
C ALA A 108 6.25 16.53 -4.09
N LYS A 109 7.51 16.59 -4.56
CA LYS A 109 7.94 17.46 -5.66
C LYS A 109 7.17 17.20 -6.96
N ALA A 110 6.88 15.95 -7.26
CA ALA A 110 6.08 15.56 -8.42
C ALA A 110 4.57 15.48 -8.12
N GLN A 111 4.13 16.01 -6.97
CA GLN A 111 2.75 15.92 -6.50
C GLN A 111 2.23 14.46 -6.45
N TRP A 112 3.11 13.53 -6.06
CA TRP A 112 2.86 12.09 -6.00
C TRP A 112 2.37 11.46 -7.31
N THR A 113 2.72 12.06 -8.45
CA THR A 113 2.36 11.51 -9.76
C THR A 113 3.41 10.55 -10.34
N ASP A 114 4.57 10.43 -9.69
CA ASP A 114 5.78 9.73 -10.13
C ASP A 114 5.99 8.35 -9.47
N TRP A 115 4.91 7.71 -9.03
CA TRP A 115 4.96 6.42 -8.35
C TRP A 115 5.73 5.34 -9.14
N ARG A 116 6.72 4.72 -8.48
CA ARG A 116 7.50 3.59 -9.02
C ARG A 116 7.82 2.55 -7.95
N VAL A 117 7.91 1.28 -8.34
CA VAL A 117 8.40 0.22 -7.45
C VAL A 117 9.91 0.37 -7.28
N VAL A 118 10.37 0.49 -6.03
CA VAL A 118 11.79 0.64 -5.66
C VAL A 118 12.37 -0.60 -5.00
N HIS A 119 11.52 -1.52 -4.52
CA HIS A 119 11.94 -2.81 -3.98
C HIS A 119 10.91 -3.89 -4.31
N ALA A 120 11.40 -5.10 -4.57
CA ALA A 120 10.61 -6.32 -4.60
C ALA A 120 11.42 -7.46 -3.95
N SER A 121 10.79 -8.22 -3.05
CA SER A 121 11.46 -9.34 -2.40
C SER A 121 11.51 -10.58 -3.28
N ASP A 122 12.50 -11.44 -3.05
CA ASP A 122 12.59 -12.74 -3.70
C ASP A 122 11.70 -13.81 -3.06
N ARG A 123 11.27 -13.57 -1.81
CA ARG A 123 10.43 -14.47 -1.01
C ARG A 123 8.99 -14.02 -1.01
N ASP A 124 8.10 -14.98 -0.82
CA ASP A 124 6.68 -14.73 -0.56
C ASP A 124 6.42 -14.57 0.95
N TYR A 125 5.57 -13.59 1.26
CA TYR A 125 5.07 -13.31 2.59
C TYR A 125 3.55 -13.43 2.64
N VAL A 126 3.03 -13.78 3.80
CA VAL A 126 1.59 -13.86 4.07
C VAL A 126 1.16 -12.72 5.00
N GLY A 127 -0.14 -12.47 5.04
CA GLY A 127 -0.72 -11.39 5.84
C GLY A 127 -0.41 -10.00 5.28
N GLU A 128 -0.62 -9.01 6.16
CA GLU A 128 -0.46 -7.59 5.87
C GLU A 128 0.92 -7.13 6.39
N PRO A 129 1.78 -6.52 5.56
CA PRO A 129 3.05 -5.99 6.04
C PRO A 129 2.83 -4.87 7.05
N ARG A 130 3.65 -4.83 8.11
CA ARG A 130 3.63 -3.75 9.11
C ARG A 130 4.91 -2.94 9.00
N VAL A 131 4.80 -1.63 9.06
CA VAL A 131 5.91 -0.70 8.88
C VAL A 131 6.15 0.06 10.18
N ASP A 132 7.41 0.18 10.57
CA ASP A 132 7.83 1.13 11.60
C ASP A 132 7.89 2.55 11.00
N ALA A 133 6.79 3.29 11.16
CA ALA A 133 6.67 4.64 10.65
C ALA A 133 7.55 5.66 11.41
N LEU A 134 7.95 5.36 12.65
CA LEU A 134 8.79 6.26 13.43
C LEU A 134 10.24 6.20 12.93
N SER A 135 10.76 5.00 12.73
CA SER A 135 12.11 4.78 12.16
C SER A 135 12.22 5.38 10.76
N TRP A 136 11.18 5.24 9.93
CA TRP A 136 11.16 5.88 8.61
C TRP A 136 11.29 7.41 8.70
N ARG A 137 10.54 8.05 9.60
CA ARG A 137 10.52 9.51 9.74
C ARG A 137 11.77 10.09 10.36
N ALA A 138 12.35 9.39 11.33
CA ALA A 138 13.51 9.89 12.09
C ALA A 138 14.84 9.53 11.44
N GLU A 139 14.93 8.32 10.87
CA GLU A 139 16.20 7.71 10.46
C GLU A 139 16.27 7.44 8.95
N HIS A 140 15.17 7.64 8.23
CA HIS A 140 15.05 7.29 6.80
C HIS A 140 15.32 5.81 6.50
N VAL A 141 15.06 4.95 7.49
CA VAL A 141 15.11 3.50 7.36
C VAL A 141 13.69 2.96 7.32
N LEU A 142 13.33 2.27 6.24
CA LEU A 142 12.06 1.58 6.16
C LEU A 142 12.20 0.17 6.73
N SER A 143 11.79 -0.01 7.98
CA SER A 143 11.71 -1.33 8.62
C SER A 143 10.32 -1.95 8.41
N VAL A 144 10.29 -3.14 7.80
CA VAL A 144 9.05 -3.86 7.49
C VAL A 144 9.02 -5.21 8.21
N TYR A 145 8.03 -5.39 9.07
CA TYR A 145 7.71 -6.67 9.68
C TYR A 145 6.80 -7.49 8.76
N VAL A 146 7.21 -8.74 8.50
CA VAL A 146 6.48 -9.70 7.66
C VAL A 146 6.62 -11.12 8.18
N GLN A 147 5.63 -11.96 7.89
CA GLN A 147 5.71 -13.41 8.09
C GLN A 147 5.99 -14.11 6.76
N GLN A 148 7.06 -14.91 6.68
CA GLN A 148 7.33 -15.70 5.48
C GLN A 148 6.17 -16.68 5.25
N LYS A 149 5.77 -16.86 3.99
CA LYS A 149 4.77 -17.85 3.64
C LYS A 149 5.18 -19.26 4.13
N PRO A 150 4.36 -19.94 4.94
CA PRO A 150 4.65 -21.32 5.35
C PRO A 150 4.51 -22.28 4.17
N ALA A 151 5.18 -23.43 4.25
CA ALA A 151 5.07 -24.47 3.22
C ALA A 151 3.63 -25.01 3.11
N GLN A 152 2.93 -25.12 4.24
CA GLN A 152 1.53 -25.54 4.32
C GLN A 152 0.73 -24.67 5.31
N PRO A 153 -0.59 -24.49 5.09
CA PRO A 153 -1.46 -23.80 6.04
C PRO A 153 -1.37 -24.40 7.45
N GLY A 154 -1.32 -23.55 8.48
CA GLY A 154 -1.26 -23.96 9.89
C GLY A 154 0.14 -24.31 10.40
N GLN A 155 1.16 -24.37 9.54
CA GLN A 155 2.55 -24.57 9.98
C GLN A 155 3.20 -23.26 10.43
N PRO A 156 4.14 -23.31 11.40
CA PRO A 156 4.93 -22.15 11.75
C PRO A 156 5.84 -21.73 10.58
N SER A 157 6.19 -20.45 10.53
CA SER A 157 7.16 -19.92 9.58
C SER A 157 7.95 -18.77 10.20
N PRO A 158 9.14 -18.45 9.66
CA PRO A 158 9.93 -17.34 10.17
C PRO A 158 9.20 -16.00 10.08
N LEU A 159 9.39 -15.19 11.11
CA LEU A 159 9.08 -13.76 11.13
C LEU A 159 10.34 -12.98 10.76
N TRP A 160 10.19 -11.96 9.93
CA TRP A 160 11.29 -11.13 9.46
C TRP A 160 11.03 -9.67 9.80
N LEU A 161 12.09 -8.97 10.19
CA LEU A 161 12.18 -7.52 10.12
C LEU A 161 13.16 -7.19 9.00
N ILE A 162 12.68 -6.54 7.95
CA ILE A 162 13.46 -6.20 6.75
C ILE A 162 13.72 -4.69 6.78
N ASP A 163 14.99 -4.30 6.88
CA ASP A 163 15.39 -2.90 6.80
C ASP A 163 15.79 -2.55 5.37
N LEU A 164 15.15 -1.53 4.82
CA LEU A 164 15.40 -1.04 3.47
C LEU A 164 15.87 0.41 3.55
N GLN A 165 17.04 0.67 2.97
CA GLN A 165 17.45 2.02 2.62
C GLN A 165 16.77 2.38 1.30
N VAL A 166 15.87 3.36 1.34
CA VAL A 166 15.20 3.84 0.14
C VAL A 166 15.85 5.16 -0.26
N GLU A 167 16.55 5.17 -1.39
CA GLU A 167 17.10 6.39 -1.97
C GLU A 167 15.95 7.35 -2.31
N GLN A 168 16.09 8.60 -1.86
CA GLN A 168 15.16 9.70 -2.15
C GLN A 168 15.49 10.34 -3.50
#